data_AF-A0A317XAE5-F1
#
_entry.id   AF-A0A317XAE5-F1
#
_cell.length_a   1.000
_cell.length_b   1.000
_cell.length_c   1.000
_cell.angle_alpha   90.00
_cell.angle_beta   90.00
_cell.angle_gamma   90.00
#
_symmetry.space_group_name_H-M   'P 1'
#
loop_
_entity.id
_entity.type
_entity.pdbx_description
1 polymer ?
#
loop_
_entity_poly.entity_id
_entity_poly.type
_entity_poly.pdbx_seq_one_letter_code
_entity_poly.pdbx_strand_id
1 'polypeptide(L)'
;MSEVDSTASIAASRQLDDLAPSQLLRYLPDYQVVVCTACQYAVQPHGILRHLKDIHHILRGRRRKYSHYVASLSLRDPKDVLPPNRADQFPVPNLPVEPGLQCLSRGCLYLCASVKRMQSHWRSEHRRRGDDGRDWRPVPIQTFFRGNLLRYFTSQTTSCSIEPSMNTPQFNNLGASLDSMDTALMDYYLRHTYQSFTTNEETDKVWRLIVPCLAQQNSFLLHGLLACTSLHRAYMSPGRPDQEKAFLLRAYRHQDTALSQFRYAIQHPTEDNCNAILAFAYLLVVYSFAADRPECPESVWRTDSLFLVDHSGGEDAEPGSILRSWLYFLRAGCSMLCDVWEQLQESPVRALLEAWDIELGDDPDHSCLKCLLSVIPNESAATGDIGNTSESNSPWTEEVTVIYRQAAFELSRSFAYVRARREFLTTWDILRIWPMKVSLEYMSLLHQGHPGALVLLAHYCILLKQMEKHWYFEGRAASLIRVIQRQLTPGWHSFIQEPLTMVLGLAEEENSHRGDRSSQASVLSGYAMPDLPDLTFWS
;
A
#
# COMPACT_ATOMS: atom_id res chain seq x y z
N MET A 1 21.59 8.90 31.50
CA MET A 1 22.26 9.30 30.24
C MET A 1 21.47 8.92 28.99
N SER A 2 20.20 8.51 29.09
CA SER A 2 19.37 8.07 27.95
C SER A 2 18.25 9.04 27.55
N GLU A 3 17.90 10.04 28.37
CA GLU A 3 16.83 11.02 28.05
C GLU A 3 17.34 12.26 27.29
N VAL A 4 18.66 12.51 27.35
CA VAL A 4 19.29 13.66 26.67
C VAL A 4 19.51 13.39 25.18
N ASP A 5 19.64 12.12 24.76
CA ASP A 5 19.84 11.74 23.34
C ASP A 5 18.55 11.80 22.51
N SER A 6 17.39 11.50 23.11
CA SER A 6 16.11 11.54 22.40
C SER A 6 15.63 12.97 22.11
N THR A 7 15.89 13.90 23.03
CA THR A 7 15.58 15.32 22.85
C THR A 7 16.56 16.00 21.88
N ALA A 8 17.83 15.59 21.89
CA ALA A 8 18.83 16.03 20.91
C ALA A 8 18.54 15.54 19.48
N SER A 9 18.04 14.30 19.33
CA SER A 9 17.64 13.73 18.02
C SER A 9 16.45 14.47 17.40
N ILE A 10 15.44 14.84 18.21
CA ILE A 10 14.28 15.62 17.76
C ILE A 10 14.67 17.07 17.43
N ALA A 11 15.58 17.67 18.21
CA ALA A 11 16.09 19.02 17.94
C ALA A 11 16.99 19.08 16.68
N ALA A 12 17.80 18.06 16.42
CA ALA A 12 18.62 17.93 15.22
C ALA A 12 17.76 17.69 13.96
N SER A 13 16.69 16.90 14.06
CA SER A 13 15.73 16.69 12.97
C SER A 13 15.04 18.00 12.57
N ARG A 14 14.68 18.86 13.55
CA ARG A 14 14.08 20.18 13.29
C ARG A 14 15.05 21.18 12.66
N GLN A 15 16.36 21.09 12.92
CA GLN A 15 17.38 21.95 12.26
C GLN A 15 17.65 21.55 10.81
N LEU A 16 17.53 20.27 10.47
CA LEU A 16 17.72 19.76 9.10
C LEU A 16 16.53 20.12 8.17
N ASP A 17 15.34 20.35 8.73
CA ASP A 17 14.12 20.69 7.97
C ASP A 17 14.20 22.05 7.24
N ASP A 18 15.00 22.98 7.77
CA ASP A 18 15.15 24.35 7.25
C ASP A 18 16.36 24.53 6.31
N LEU A 19 17.15 23.48 6.08
CA LEU A 19 18.28 23.55 5.17
C LEU A 19 17.83 23.78 3.71
N ALA A 20 18.68 24.49 2.96
CA ALA A 20 18.55 24.58 1.52
C ALA A 20 18.91 23.23 0.87
N PRO A 21 18.30 22.85 -0.26
CA PRO A 21 18.60 21.59 -0.95
C PRO A 21 20.09 21.35 -1.18
N SER A 22 20.85 22.37 -1.59
CA SER A 22 22.29 22.28 -1.84
C SER A 22 23.16 22.12 -0.59
N GLN A 23 22.62 22.37 0.61
CA GLN A 23 23.33 22.18 1.88
C GLN A 23 23.23 20.73 2.37
N LEU A 24 22.06 20.11 2.19
CA LEU A 24 21.82 18.72 2.59
C LEU A 24 22.26 17.73 1.50
N LEU A 25 21.98 18.04 0.24
CA LEU A 25 22.26 17.21 -0.92
C LEU A 25 23.33 17.88 -1.78
N ARG A 26 24.59 17.45 -1.62
CA ARG A 26 25.71 18.06 -2.33
C ARG A 26 26.01 17.31 -3.62
N TYR A 27 25.85 18.00 -4.75
CA TYR A 27 26.17 17.46 -6.06
C TYR A 27 27.69 17.45 -6.33
N LEU A 28 28.21 16.31 -6.81
CA LEU A 28 29.58 16.14 -7.25
C LEU A 28 29.59 15.93 -8.78
N PRO A 29 29.92 16.96 -9.59
CA PRO A 29 29.77 16.92 -11.04
C PRO A 29 30.71 15.91 -11.72
N ASP A 30 31.92 15.71 -11.20
CA ASP A 30 32.92 14.79 -11.79
C ASP A 30 32.44 13.33 -11.77
N TYR A 31 31.57 12.99 -10.81
CA TYR A 31 31.01 11.65 -10.63
C TYR A 31 29.53 11.56 -10.98
N GLN A 32 28.87 12.71 -11.19
CA GLN A 32 27.43 12.80 -11.41
C GLN A 32 26.62 12.11 -10.29
N VAL A 33 27.00 12.38 -9.03
CA VAL A 33 26.30 11.85 -7.85
C VAL A 33 25.90 12.95 -6.89
N VAL A 34 24.88 12.70 -6.08
CA VAL A 34 24.48 13.57 -4.97
C VAL A 34 24.82 12.89 -3.65
N VAL A 35 25.61 13.54 -2.81
CA VAL A 35 26.00 13.06 -1.50
C VAL A 35 25.16 13.75 -0.43
N CYS A 36 24.51 12.97 0.42
CA CYS A 36 23.87 13.52 1.61
C CYS A 36 24.97 13.92 2.61
N THR A 37 25.05 15.20 2.96
CA THR A 37 26.10 15.72 3.85
C THR A 37 25.93 15.24 5.29
N ALA A 38 24.69 14.99 5.72
CA ALA A 38 24.39 14.45 7.05
C ALA A 38 24.71 12.94 7.15
N CYS A 39 24.43 12.17 6.09
CA CYS A 39 24.63 10.71 6.09
C CYS A 39 26.00 10.27 5.54
N GLN A 40 26.71 11.17 4.84
CA GLN A 40 28.03 10.97 4.25
C GLN A 40 28.11 9.77 3.29
N TYR A 41 27.08 9.59 2.46
CA TYR A 41 27.09 8.67 1.34
C TYR A 41 26.27 9.22 0.18
N ALA A 42 26.56 8.74 -1.03
CA ALA A 42 25.83 9.08 -2.24
C ALA A 42 24.43 8.48 -2.21
N VAL A 43 23.42 9.32 -2.41
CA VAL A 43 22.03 8.90 -2.48
C VAL A 43 21.67 8.70 -3.94
N GLN A 44 21.04 7.56 -4.23
CA GLN A 44 20.62 7.24 -5.59
C GLN A 44 19.53 8.22 -6.05
N PRO A 45 19.48 8.58 -7.35
CA PRO A 45 18.49 9.51 -7.88
C PRO A 45 17.06 9.16 -7.45
N HIS A 46 16.67 7.90 -7.63
CA HIS A 46 15.34 7.39 -7.28
C HIS A 46 15.15 7.21 -5.76
N GLY A 47 16.24 6.97 -5.02
CA GLY A 47 16.24 6.81 -3.57
C GLY A 47 16.16 8.11 -2.76
N ILE A 48 16.24 9.28 -3.39
CA ILE A 48 16.33 10.57 -2.66
C ILE A 48 15.06 10.87 -1.87
N LEU A 49 13.87 10.71 -2.45
CA LEU A 49 12.62 11.00 -1.74
C LEU A 49 12.41 10.04 -0.56
N ARG A 50 12.78 8.77 -0.74
CA ARG A 50 12.77 7.77 0.33
C ARG A 50 13.77 8.10 1.42
N HIS A 51 14.99 8.45 1.04
CA HIS A 51 16.03 8.88 1.97
C HIS A 51 15.60 10.08 2.83
N LEU A 52 14.99 11.10 2.20
CA LEU A 52 14.47 12.27 2.92
C LEU A 52 13.28 11.92 3.83
N LYS A 53 12.45 10.93 3.46
CA LYS A 53 11.32 10.44 4.28
C LYS A 53 11.77 9.60 5.46
N ASP A 54 12.54 8.56 5.18
CA ASP A 54 12.75 7.44 6.10
C ASP A 54 13.92 7.73 7.04
N ILE A 55 14.91 8.52 6.61
CA ILE A 55 16.10 8.86 7.41
C ILE A 55 16.01 10.25 8.01
N HIS A 56 15.53 11.23 7.23
CA HIS A 56 15.44 12.63 7.66
C HIS A 56 14.04 13.08 8.08
N HIS A 57 13.01 12.22 7.95
CA HIS A 57 11.63 12.51 8.35
C HIS A 57 11.01 13.80 7.78
N ILE A 58 11.53 14.32 6.67
CA ILE A 58 11.06 15.56 6.04
C ILE A 58 9.65 15.33 5.50
N LEU A 59 8.67 16.18 5.84
CA LEU A 59 7.26 16.00 5.44
C LEU A 59 7.01 16.20 3.92
N ARG A 60 5.97 15.53 3.37
CA ARG A 60 5.65 15.49 1.92
C ARG A 60 5.63 16.88 1.26
N GLY A 61 4.95 17.86 1.86
CA GLY A 61 4.83 19.21 1.31
C GLY A 61 6.17 19.94 1.15
N ARG A 62 7.19 19.60 1.97
CA ARG A 62 8.52 20.23 1.93
C ARG A 62 9.53 19.45 1.08
N ARG A 63 9.24 18.22 0.63
CA ARG A 63 10.15 17.44 -0.24
C ARG A 63 10.24 18.00 -1.65
N ARG A 64 9.24 18.76 -2.10
CA ARG A 64 9.15 19.30 -3.47
C ARG A 64 10.38 20.15 -3.85
N LYS A 65 10.92 20.97 -2.92
CA LYS A 65 12.13 21.78 -3.16
C LYS A 65 13.39 20.93 -3.39
N TYR A 66 13.51 19.79 -2.71
CA TYR A 66 14.63 18.86 -2.88
C TYR A 66 14.50 18.07 -4.17
N SER A 67 13.30 17.60 -4.49
CA SER A 67 13.01 16.90 -5.74
C SER A 67 13.33 17.77 -6.96
N HIS A 68 12.89 19.03 -6.95
CA HIS A 68 13.14 19.96 -8.04
C HIS A 68 14.63 20.30 -8.19
N TYR A 69 15.35 20.47 -7.08
CA TYR A 69 16.81 20.67 -7.12
C TYR A 69 17.52 19.47 -7.75
N VAL A 70 17.16 18.26 -7.35
CA VAL A 70 17.78 17.02 -7.85
C VAL A 70 17.44 16.78 -9.32
N ALA A 71 16.20 17.04 -9.73
CA ALA A 71 15.76 16.93 -11.12
C ALA A 71 16.55 17.86 -12.07
N SER A 72 17.09 18.97 -11.57
CA SER A 72 17.96 19.86 -12.36
C SER A 72 19.40 19.36 -12.52
N LEU A 73 19.78 18.24 -11.90
CA LEU A 73 21.13 17.70 -11.91
C LEU A 73 21.22 16.48 -12.84
N SER A 74 22.37 16.31 -13.49
CA SER A 74 22.68 15.11 -14.28
C SER A 74 23.27 14.05 -13.35
N LEU A 75 22.52 13.00 -13.05
CA LEU A 75 22.94 11.93 -12.15
C LEU A 75 23.10 10.60 -12.88
N ARG A 76 24.13 9.82 -12.50
CA ARG A 76 24.32 8.46 -12.99
C ARG A 76 23.68 7.43 -12.08
N ASP A 77 23.29 6.32 -12.66
CA ASP A 77 22.96 5.11 -11.92
C ASP A 77 24.18 4.58 -11.14
N PRO A 78 23.98 3.98 -9.96
CA PRO A 78 25.07 3.47 -9.11
C PRO A 78 26.04 2.51 -9.82
N LYS A 79 25.54 1.77 -10.81
CA LYS A 79 26.33 0.83 -11.61
C LYS A 79 27.31 1.54 -12.56
N ASP A 80 26.99 2.76 -12.99
CA ASP A 80 27.68 3.56 -14.00
C ASP A 80 28.54 4.69 -13.39
N VAL A 81 28.47 4.86 -12.07
CA VAL A 81 29.36 5.74 -11.32
C VAL A 81 30.77 5.16 -11.35
N LEU A 82 31.67 5.87 -12.03
CA LEU A 82 33.06 5.47 -12.15
C LEU A 82 33.83 5.92 -10.89
N PRO A 83 34.70 5.07 -10.33
CA PRO A 83 35.57 5.47 -9.25
C PRO A 83 36.58 6.53 -9.71
N PRO A 84 37.23 7.25 -8.76
CA PRO A 84 38.31 8.17 -9.07
C PRO A 84 39.42 7.48 -9.87
N ASN A 85 39.74 8.02 -11.04
CA ASN A 85 40.74 7.44 -11.95
C ASN A 85 42.10 8.12 -11.85
N ARG A 86 42.21 9.19 -11.06
CA ARG A 86 43.46 9.93 -10.83
C ARG A 86 43.73 10.10 -9.33
N ALA A 87 45.01 10.15 -8.96
CA ALA A 87 45.42 10.22 -7.56
C ALA A 87 45.01 11.54 -6.85
N ASP A 88 44.80 12.61 -7.61
CA ASP A 88 44.33 13.93 -7.13
C ASP A 88 42.82 13.97 -6.83
N GLN A 89 42.07 12.94 -7.25
CA GLN A 89 40.62 12.83 -7.06
C GLN A 89 40.23 12.05 -5.78
N PHE A 90 41.22 11.67 -4.96
CA PHE A 90 41.04 10.97 -3.69
C PHE A 90 41.67 11.77 -2.52
N PRO A 91 40.97 12.00 -1.40
CA PRO A 91 39.64 11.50 -1.08
C PRO A 91 38.53 12.31 -1.77
N VAL A 92 37.47 11.61 -2.17
CA VAL A 92 36.25 12.23 -2.68
C VAL A 92 35.60 13.04 -1.55
N PRO A 93 35.28 14.33 -1.77
CA PRO A 93 34.66 15.19 -0.75
C PRO A 93 33.36 14.60 -0.22
N ASN A 94 33.06 14.89 1.06
CA ASN A 94 31.81 14.52 1.74
C ASN A 94 31.55 13.00 1.91
N LEU A 95 32.54 12.16 1.61
CA LEU A 95 32.52 10.72 1.90
C LEU A 95 33.58 10.38 2.98
N PRO A 96 33.29 9.45 3.91
CA PRO A 96 34.25 9.05 4.94
C PRO A 96 35.39 8.23 4.34
N VAL A 97 36.61 8.44 4.83
CA VAL A 97 37.78 7.62 4.49
C VAL A 97 37.92 6.53 5.56
N GLU A 98 37.84 5.27 5.15
CA GLU A 98 37.90 4.11 6.04
C GLU A 98 39.20 3.31 5.84
N PRO A 99 39.71 2.63 6.88
CA PRO A 99 40.83 1.70 6.74
C PRO A 99 40.37 0.43 5.99
N GLY A 100 41.04 0.09 4.90
CA GLY A 100 40.73 -1.04 4.04
C GLY A 100 41.94 -1.91 3.72
N LEU A 101 41.70 -2.96 2.95
CA LEU A 101 42.69 -3.93 2.49
C LEU A 101 42.61 -4.09 0.97
N GLN A 102 43.76 -4.09 0.31
CA GLN A 102 43.91 -4.35 -1.12
C GLN A 102 44.60 -5.68 -1.37
N CYS A 103 44.05 -6.51 -2.26
CA CYS A 103 44.68 -7.74 -2.70
C CYS A 103 46.00 -7.45 -3.46
N LEU A 104 47.05 -8.21 -3.16
CA LEU A 104 48.37 -8.10 -3.83
C LEU A 104 48.58 -9.14 -4.96
N SER A 105 47.56 -9.94 -5.26
CA SER A 105 47.62 -10.90 -6.37
C SER A 105 47.73 -10.17 -7.72
N ARG A 106 48.58 -10.69 -8.62
CA ARG A 106 48.89 -10.03 -9.91
C ARG A 106 47.62 -9.90 -10.75
N GLY A 107 47.23 -8.66 -11.06
CA GLY A 107 46.04 -8.35 -11.86
C GLY A 107 44.72 -8.34 -11.07
N CYS A 108 44.74 -8.53 -9.75
CA CYS A 108 43.55 -8.45 -8.92
C CYS A 108 43.38 -7.04 -8.33
N LEU A 109 42.21 -6.43 -8.52
CA LEU A 109 41.88 -5.09 -8.02
C LEU A 109 40.92 -5.12 -6.83
N TYR A 110 40.76 -6.27 -6.17
CA TYR A 110 39.80 -6.43 -5.09
C TYR A 110 40.18 -5.63 -3.83
N LEU A 111 39.21 -4.89 -3.31
CA LEU A 111 39.29 -4.06 -2.12
C LEU A 111 38.21 -4.49 -1.12
N CYS A 112 38.52 -4.51 0.18
CA CYS A 112 37.51 -4.74 1.22
C CYS A 112 37.91 -4.14 2.57
N ALA A 113 36.95 -3.97 3.47
CA ALA A 113 37.19 -3.39 4.80
C ALA A 113 37.61 -4.41 5.89
N SER A 114 37.67 -5.72 5.59
CA SER A 114 37.95 -6.73 6.64
C SER A 114 38.82 -7.90 6.17
N VAL A 115 39.69 -8.36 7.07
CA VAL A 115 40.58 -9.52 6.84
C VAL A 115 39.78 -10.78 6.50
N LYS A 116 38.64 -11.01 7.18
CA LYS A 116 37.78 -12.18 6.94
C LYS A 116 37.26 -12.23 5.50
N ARG A 117 36.84 -11.09 4.94
CA ARG A 117 36.41 -11.00 3.52
C ARG A 117 37.58 -11.22 2.58
N MET A 118 38.75 -10.66 2.88
CA MET A 118 39.95 -10.87 2.07
C MET A 118 40.37 -12.35 2.03
N GLN A 119 40.34 -13.05 3.17
CA GLN A 119 40.61 -14.49 3.23
C GLN A 119 39.57 -15.34 2.50
N SER A 120 38.32 -14.88 2.40
CA SER A 120 37.28 -15.54 1.61
C SER A 120 37.52 -15.35 0.11
N HIS A 121 37.82 -14.12 -0.30
CA HIS A 121 38.17 -13.78 -1.69
C HIS A 121 39.39 -14.57 -2.19
N TRP A 122 40.45 -14.69 -1.38
CA TRP A 122 41.62 -15.48 -1.74
C TRP A 122 41.30 -16.97 -1.95
N ARG A 123 40.38 -17.53 -1.16
CA ARG A 123 39.94 -18.91 -1.33
C ARG A 123 39.13 -19.11 -2.61
N SER A 124 38.26 -18.16 -2.97
CA SER A 124 37.43 -18.27 -4.18
C SER A 124 38.20 -17.96 -5.46
N GLU A 125 38.88 -16.81 -5.51
CA GLU A 125 39.50 -16.27 -6.74
C GLU A 125 40.94 -16.70 -6.95
N HIS A 126 41.66 -17.02 -5.87
CA HIS A 126 43.08 -17.42 -5.93
C HIS A 126 43.31 -18.87 -5.51
N ARG A 127 42.23 -19.60 -5.21
CA ARG A 127 42.21 -21.04 -4.85
C ARG A 127 43.21 -21.43 -3.76
N ARG A 128 43.57 -20.49 -2.87
CA ARG A 128 44.40 -20.74 -1.70
C ARG A 128 44.00 -19.86 -0.52
N ARG A 129 44.41 -20.25 0.69
CA ARG A 129 44.28 -19.38 1.85
C ARG A 129 45.33 -18.26 1.73
N GLY A 130 44.88 -17.02 1.90
CA GLY A 130 45.79 -15.88 1.92
C GLY A 130 46.34 -15.61 3.31
N ASP A 131 47.59 -15.17 3.36
CA ASP A 131 48.36 -14.91 4.58
C ASP A 131 48.43 -13.42 4.89
N ASP A 132 48.22 -13.08 6.16
CA ASP A 132 48.22 -11.69 6.62
C ASP A 132 49.62 -11.07 6.48
N GLY A 133 49.67 -9.86 5.90
CA GLY A 133 50.91 -9.12 5.65
C GLY A 133 51.67 -9.47 4.36
N ARG A 134 51.34 -10.57 3.65
CA ARG A 134 51.95 -10.92 2.36
C ARG A 134 50.99 -10.77 1.17
N ASP A 135 49.74 -11.16 1.38
CA ASP A 135 48.77 -11.36 0.31
C ASP A 135 47.80 -10.17 0.12
N TRP A 136 47.82 -9.23 1.06
CA TRP A 136 47.14 -7.95 0.97
C TRP A 136 47.89 -6.89 1.74
N ARG A 137 47.63 -5.62 1.43
CA ARG A 137 48.17 -4.46 2.17
C ARG A 137 47.05 -3.54 2.65
N PRO A 138 47.25 -2.82 3.76
CA PRO A 138 46.32 -1.79 4.20
C PRO A 138 46.33 -0.59 3.24
N VAL A 139 45.14 -0.10 2.89
CA VAL A 139 44.94 1.08 2.04
C VAL A 139 43.73 1.88 2.52
N PRO A 140 43.72 3.22 2.37
CA PRO A 140 42.51 4.01 2.62
C PRO A 140 41.48 3.70 1.53
N ILE A 141 40.24 3.41 1.92
CA ILE A 141 39.14 3.12 1.00
C ILE A 141 37.99 4.10 1.22
N GLN A 142 37.27 4.38 0.16
CA GLN A 142 35.99 5.10 0.18
C GLN A 142 34.96 4.34 -0.65
N THR A 143 33.69 4.63 -0.45
CA THR A 143 32.60 4.11 -1.28
C THR A 143 31.53 5.17 -1.46
N PHE A 144 30.92 5.22 -2.64
CA PHE A 144 29.79 6.11 -2.89
C PHE A 144 28.53 5.59 -2.20
N PHE A 145 28.25 4.29 -2.26
CA PHE A 145 26.98 3.70 -1.83
C PHE A 145 27.17 2.65 -0.71
N ARG A 146 26.14 2.44 0.10
CA ARG A 146 26.10 1.44 1.18
C ARG A 146 25.23 0.23 0.82
N GLY A 147 25.30 -0.83 1.62
CA GLY A 147 24.48 -2.04 1.46
C GLY A 147 24.92 -2.90 0.27
N ASN A 148 23.97 -3.33 -0.55
CA ASN A 148 24.22 -4.26 -1.66
C ASN A 148 24.96 -3.60 -2.86
N LEU A 149 25.07 -2.27 -2.87
CA LEU A 149 25.76 -1.50 -3.92
C LEU A 149 27.17 -1.07 -3.52
N LEU A 150 27.70 -1.67 -2.45
CA LEU A 150 28.98 -1.31 -1.90
C LEU A 150 30.11 -1.65 -2.87
N ARG A 151 30.83 -0.63 -3.32
CA ARG A 151 32.02 -0.74 -4.17
C ARG A 151 33.10 0.18 -3.61
N TYR A 152 34.20 -0.42 -3.16
CA TYR A 152 35.33 0.33 -2.61
C TYR A 152 36.27 0.80 -3.71
N PHE A 153 36.84 1.98 -3.52
CA PHE A 153 37.92 2.52 -4.35
C PHE A 153 39.00 3.16 -3.47
N THR A 154 40.21 3.29 -4.02
CA THR A 154 41.39 3.86 -3.35
C THR A 154 42.21 4.69 -4.34
N SER A 155 43.24 5.40 -3.89
CA SER A 155 44.03 6.33 -4.71
C SER A 155 44.89 5.69 -5.81
N GLN A 156 44.98 4.35 -5.85
CA GLN A 156 45.84 3.62 -6.77
C GLN A 156 45.04 2.63 -7.63
N THR A 157 44.65 3.07 -8.83
CA THR A 157 44.17 2.15 -9.87
C THR A 157 44.79 2.53 -11.21
N THR A 158 45.85 1.82 -11.60
CA THR A 158 46.30 1.75 -12.99
C THR A 158 45.24 1.04 -13.84
N SER A 159 44.94 1.64 -14.99
CA SER A 159 43.91 1.26 -15.94
C SER A 159 44.08 -0.14 -16.55
N CYS A 160 42.98 -0.87 -16.70
CA CYS A 160 42.75 -1.73 -17.86
C CYS A 160 41.26 -2.02 -18.04
N SER A 161 40.79 -1.79 -19.27
CA SER A 161 39.43 -2.07 -19.75
C SER A 161 39.20 -3.58 -19.83
N ILE A 162 38.08 -4.08 -19.30
CA ILE A 162 37.61 -5.45 -19.54
C ILE A 162 36.13 -5.39 -19.89
N GLU A 163 35.81 -5.86 -21.10
CA GLU A 163 34.45 -6.13 -21.58
C GLU A 163 33.77 -7.22 -20.73
N PRO A 164 32.45 -7.15 -20.48
CA PRO A 164 31.74 -8.22 -19.80
C PRO A 164 31.33 -9.31 -20.80
N SER A 165 31.94 -10.50 -20.67
CA SER A 165 31.35 -11.74 -21.17
C SER A 165 30.15 -12.12 -20.29
N MET A 166 28.94 -11.89 -20.78
CA MET A 166 27.72 -12.41 -20.17
C MET A 166 27.42 -13.79 -20.76
N ASN A 167 27.72 -14.84 -20.02
CA ASN A 167 26.96 -16.08 -20.16
C ASN A 167 25.59 -15.83 -19.54
N THR A 168 24.58 -15.74 -20.40
CA THR A 168 23.16 -15.73 -20.05
C THR A 168 22.80 -17.06 -19.36
N PRO A 169 22.14 -17.04 -18.20
CA PRO A 169 21.24 -18.13 -17.87
C PRO A 169 20.04 -18.00 -18.81
N GLN A 170 19.80 -19.04 -19.60
CA GLN A 170 18.57 -19.19 -20.36
C GLN A 170 17.39 -19.15 -19.39
N PHE A 171 16.66 -18.04 -19.38
CA PHE A 171 15.31 -18.02 -18.84
C PHE A 171 14.45 -18.89 -19.76
N ASN A 172 14.00 -20.03 -19.25
CA ASN A 172 12.98 -20.82 -19.92
C ASN A 172 11.76 -19.94 -20.17
N ASN A 173 11.50 -19.64 -21.44
CA ASN A 173 10.18 -19.24 -21.92
C ASN A 173 9.19 -20.38 -21.61
N LEU A 174 8.54 -20.35 -20.45
CA LEU A 174 7.23 -20.95 -20.33
C LEU A 174 6.22 -19.96 -20.91
N GLY A 175 6.04 -20.00 -22.22
CA GLY A 175 4.80 -19.49 -22.80
C GLY A 175 3.66 -20.27 -22.16
N ALA A 176 2.85 -19.61 -21.33
CA ALA A 176 1.63 -20.21 -20.82
C ALA A 176 0.73 -20.52 -22.00
N SER A 177 0.70 -21.79 -22.43
CA SER A 177 -0.27 -22.27 -23.41
C SER A 177 -1.65 -22.16 -22.76
N LEU A 178 -2.38 -21.09 -23.07
CA LEU A 178 -3.77 -20.94 -22.66
C LEU A 178 -4.56 -22.14 -23.20
N ASP A 179 -5.31 -22.80 -22.32
CA ASP A 179 -6.19 -23.88 -22.78
C ASP A 179 -7.41 -23.28 -23.53
N SER A 180 -8.24 -24.16 -24.11
CA SER A 180 -9.43 -23.73 -24.85
C SER A 180 -10.43 -22.95 -23.98
N MET A 181 -10.45 -23.22 -22.67
CA MET A 181 -11.32 -22.55 -21.72
C MET A 181 -10.78 -21.17 -21.34
N ASP A 182 -9.47 -21.00 -21.19
CA ASP A 182 -8.82 -19.70 -21.00
C ASP A 182 -8.99 -18.79 -22.19
N THR A 183 -8.92 -19.35 -23.40
CA THR A 183 -9.20 -18.59 -24.63
C THR A 183 -10.65 -18.09 -24.63
N ALA A 184 -11.60 -18.93 -24.24
CA ALA A 184 -13.02 -18.55 -24.11
C ALA A 184 -13.26 -17.53 -22.98
N LEU A 185 -12.50 -17.61 -21.88
CA LEU A 185 -12.53 -16.61 -20.82
C LEU A 185 -11.98 -15.28 -21.30
N MET A 186 -10.83 -15.26 -21.98
CA MET A 186 -10.26 -14.02 -22.52
C MET A 186 -11.21 -13.34 -23.52
N ASP A 187 -11.85 -14.12 -24.38
CA ASP A 187 -12.90 -13.63 -25.27
C ASP A 187 -14.11 -13.08 -24.50
N TYR A 188 -14.54 -13.76 -23.42
CA TYR A 188 -15.60 -13.24 -22.56
C TYR A 188 -15.21 -11.95 -21.85
N TYR A 189 -13.94 -11.83 -21.41
CA TYR A 189 -13.42 -10.61 -20.81
C TYR A 189 -13.61 -9.42 -21.75
N LEU A 190 -13.18 -9.56 -23.01
CA LEU A 190 -13.23 -8.51 -24.02
C LEU A 190 -14.65 -8.08 -24.39
N ARG A 191 -15.65 -8.94 -24.17
CA ARG A 191 -17.06 -8.64 -24.46
C ARG A 191 -17.83 -8.12 -23.25
N HIS A 192 -17.49 -8.55 -22.04
CA HIS A 192 -18.34 -8.35 -20.87
C HIS A 192 -17.57 -7.93 -19.61
N THR A 193 -16.57 -8.68 -19.17
CA THR A 193 -15.96 -8.45 -17.85
C THR A 193 -15.27 -7.09 -17.74
N TYR A 194 -14.63 -6.61 -18.81
CA TYR A 194 -13.92 -5.33 -18.78
C TYR A 194 -14.83 -4.16 -18.33
N GLN A 195 -16.12 -4.21 -18.69
CA GLN A 195 -17.13 -3.19 -18.34
C GLN A 195 -17.34 -3.07 -16.82
N SER A 196 -17.02 -4.12 -16.05
CA SER A 196 -17.10 -4.08 -14.59
C SER A 196 -16.02 -3.19 -13.94
N PHE A 197 -14.98 -2.82 -14.70
CA PHE A 197 -13.84 -2.06 -14.22
C PHE A 197 -13.81 -0.61 -14.74
N THR A 198 -14.71 -0.27 -15.66
CA THR A 198 -14.77 1.05 -16.29
C THR A 198 -15.60 2.01 -15.44
N THR A 199 -15.14 3.26 -15.34
CA THR A 199 -15.84 4.32 -14.61
C THR A 199 -16.14 5.53 -15.51
N ASN A 200 -15.35 5.71 -16.57
CA ASN A 200 -15.46 6.78 -17.56
C ASN A 200 -14.89 6.32 -18.92
N GLU A 201 -14.96 7.18 -19.94
CA GLU A 201 -14.50 6.84 -21.30
C GLU A 201 -12.99 6.54 -21.36
N GLU A 202 -12.18 7.17 -20.51
CA GLU A 202 -10.74 6.94 -20.48
C GLU A 202 -10.40 5.56 -19.90
N THR A 203 -10.97 5.23 -18.75
CA THR A 203 -10.80 3.91 -18.12
C THR A 203 -11.41 2.80 -18.96
N ASP A 204 -12.45 3.07 -19.76
CA ASP A 204 -12.96 2.14 -20.78
C ASP A 204 -11.87 1.75 -21.79
N LYS A 205 -11.20 2.74 -22.39
CA LYS A 205 -10.10 2.49 -23.34
C LYS A 205 -8.98 1.70 -22.67
N VAL A 206 -8.66 2.02 -21.43
CA VAL A 206 -7.62 1.30 -20.67
C VAL A 206 -7.99 -0.17 -20.47
N TRP A 207 -9.14 -0.47 -19.89
CA TRP A 207 -9.54 -1.85 -19.58
C TRP A 207 -9.85 -2.68 -20.83
N ARG A 208 -10.43 -2.07 -21.86
CA ARG A 208 -10.81 -2.78 -23.09
C ARG A 208 -9.63 -3.05 -24.02
N LEU A 209 -8.71 -2.10 -24.16
CA LEU A 209 -7.67 -2.16 -25.20
C LEU A 209 -6.25 -2.30 -24.61
N ILE A 210 -5.90 -1.46 -23.63
CA ILE A 210 -4.53 -1.37 -23.13
C ILE A 210 -4.18 -2.56 -22.23
N VAL A 211 -5.03 -2.85 -21.24
CA VAL A 211 -4.78 -3.91 -20.25
C VAL A 211 -4.64 -5.29 -20.90
N PRO A 212 -5.45 -5.69 -21.89
CA PRO A 212 -5.23 -6.93 -22.65
C PRO A 212 -3.86 -6.99 -23.36
N CYS A 213 -3.42 -5.89 -23.97
CA CYS A 213 -2.11 -5.83 -24.62
C CYS A 213 -0.97 -5.98 -23.59
N LEU A 214 -1.08 -5.30 -22.44
CA LEU A 214 -0.13 -5.46 -21.33
C LEU A 214 -0.12 -6.89 -20.80
N ALA A 215 -1.27 -7.55 -20.74
CA ALA A 215 -1.41 -8.93 -20.27
C ALA A 215 -0.70 -9.95 -21.18
N GLN A 216 -0.66 -9.70 -22.50
CA GLN A 216 0.12 -10.55 -23.42
C GLN A 216 1.61 -10.56 -23.11
N GLN A 217 2.12 -9.46 -22.55
CA GLN A 217 3.54 -9.28 -22.20
C GLN A 217 3.83 -9.63 -20.74
N ASN A 218 2.81 -9.69 -19.88
CA ASN A 218 2.94 -9.87 -18.44
C ASN A 218 2.04 -11.02 -17.95
N SER A 219 2.64 -12.18 -17.71
CA SER A 219 1.92 -13.41 -17.31
C SER A 219 1.08 -13.24 -16.04
N PHE A 220 1.57 -12.49 -15.05
CA PHE A 220 0.81 -12.22 -13.81
C PHE A 220 -0.48 -11.43 -14.09
N LEU A 221 -0.43 -10.46 -15.00
CA LEU A 221 -1.60 -9.66 -15.37
C LEU A 221 -2.62 -10.51 -16.15
N LEU A 222 -2.15 -11.35 -17.07
CA LEU A 222 -3.01 -12.29 -17.79
C LEU A 222 -3.75 -13.24 -16.85
N HIS A 223 -3.03 -13.83 -15.90
CA HIS A 223 -3.66 -14.69 -14.89
C HIS A 223 -4.63 -13.90 -14.00
N GLY A 224 -4.32 -12.66 -13.62
CA GLY A 224 -5.27 -11.78 -12.91
C GLY A 224 -6.56 -11.53 -13.69
N LEU A 225 -6.46 -11.25 -15.00
CA LEU A 225 -7.62 -11.06 -15.87
C LEU A 225 -8.49 -12.32 -15.92
N LEU A 226 -7.86 -13.48 -16.14
CA LEU A 226 -8.56 -14.76 -16.20
C LEU A 226 -9.20 -15.12 -14.85
N ALA A 227 -8.56 -14.79 -13.73
CA ALA A 227 -9.11 -15.01 -12.40
C ALA A 227 -10.39 -14.19 -12.18
N CYS A 228 -10.34 -12.86 -12.37
CA CYS A 228 -11.52 -12.00 -12.25
C CYS A 228 -12.64 -12.39 -13.23
N THR A 229 -12.27 -12.76 -14.46
CA THR A 229 -13.22 -13.18 -15.49
C THR A 229 -13.90 -14.50 -15.15
N SER A 230 -13.17 -15.44 -14.56
CA SER A 230 -13.71 -16.69 -14.07
C SER A 230 -14.72 -16.44 -12.93
N LEU A 231 -14.41 -15.54 -12.00
CA LEU A 231 -15.35 -15.16 -10.93
C LEU A 231 -16.60 -14.47 -11.50
N HIS A 232 -16.44 -13.58 -12.46
CA HIS A 232 -17.57 -12.92 -13.12
C HIS A 232 -18.46 -13.94 -13.85
N ARG A 233 -17.86 -14.94 -14.52
CA ARG A 233 -18.60 -16.05 -15.14
C ARG A 233 -19.34 -16.92 -14.14
N ALA A 234 -18.72 -17.21 -12.99
CA ALA A 234 -19.36 -17.94 -11.90
C ALA A 234 -20.61 -17.19 -11.40
N TYR A 235 -20.48 -15.87 -11.19
CA TYR A 235 -21.58 -15.01 -10.79
C TYR A 235 -22.72 -14.97 -11.83
N MET A 236 -22.39 -14.83 -13.12
CA MET A 236 -23.37 -14.76 -14.21
C MET A 236 -24.01 -16.11 -14.61
N SER A 237 -23.70 -17.20 -13.89
CA SER A 237 -24.23 -18.54 -14.18
C SER A 237 -25.09 -19.12 -13.04
N PRO A 238 -26.12 -18.40 -12.55
CA PRO A 238 -26.94 -18.88 -11.44
C PRO A 238 -27.67 -20.19 -11.82
N GLY A 239 -27.78 -21.10 -10.85
CA GLY A 239 -28.54 -22.36 -11.01
C GLY A 239 -27.77 -23.51 -11.65
N ARG A 240 -26.45 -23.40 -11.84
CA ARG A 240 -25.58 -24.49 -12.34
C ARG A 240 -24.36 -24.69 -11.41
N PRO A 241 -24.52 -25.42 -10.29
CA PRO A 241 -23.51 -25.48 -9.24
C PRO A 241 -22.18 -26.10 -9.71
N ASP A 242 -22.21 -27.11 -10.57
CA ASP A 242 -20.98 -27.74 -11.09
C ASP A 242 -20.15 -26.78 -11.96
N GLN A 243 -20.83 -25.97 -12.77
CA GLN A 243 -20.20 -24.99 -13.65
C GLN A 243 -19.66 -23.80 -12.83
N GLU A 244 -20.43 -23.34 -11.86
CA GLU A 244 -19.99 -22.32 -10.91
C GLU A 244 -18.73 -22.78 -10.15
N LYS A 245 -18.75 -23.98 -9.57
CA LYS A 245 -17.60 -24.55 -8.84
C LYS A 245 -16.37 -24.70 -9.73
N ALA A 246 -16.55 -25.09 -10.99
CA ALA A 246 -15.44 -25.17 -11.96
C ALA A 246 -14.80 -23.80 -12.22
N PHE A 247 -15.61 -22.75 -12.43
CA PHE A 247 -15.09 -21.40 -12.62
C PHE A 247 -14.43 -20.83 -11.36
N LEU A 248 -14.98 -21.09 -10.17
CA LEU A 248 -14.35 -20.70 -8.91
C LEU A 248 -12.98 -21.36 -8.74
N LEU A 249 -12.88 -22.67 -8.94
CA LEU A 249 -11.61 -23.40 -8.87
C LEU A 249 -10.57 -22.85 -9.85
N ARG A 250 -11.02 -22.51 -11.06
CA ARG A 250 -10.16 -21.90 -12.09
C ARG A 250 -9.68 -20.51 -11.67
N ALA A 251 -10.56 -19.70 -11.08
CA ALA A 251 -10.20 -18.39 -10.54
C ALA A 251 -9.10 -18.50 -9.48
N TYR A 252 -9.25 -19.42 -8.52
CA TYR A 252 -8.26 -19.64 -7.46
C TYR A 252 -6.89 -20.04 -8.02
N ARG A 253 -6.86 -20.96 -9.01
CA ARG A 253 -5.60 -21.40 -9.65
C ARG A 253 -4.87 -20.27 -10.35
N HIS A 254 -5.59 -19.45 -11.13
CA HIS A 254 -4.99 -18.31 -11.81
C HIS A 254 -4.53 -17.25 -10.82
N GLN A 255 -5.29 -17.01 -9.75
CA GLN A 255 -4.88 -16.05 -8.74
C GLN A 255 -3.59 -16.46 -8.02
N ASP A 256 -3.47 -17.73 -7.62
CA ASP A 256 -2.27 -18.25 -6.97
C ASP A 256 -1.04 -18.10 -7.87
N THR A 257 -1.19 -18.46 -9.14
CA THR A 257 -0.17 -18.26 -10.17
C THR A 257 0.19 -16.78 -10.33
N ALA A 258 -0.81 -15.90 -10.42
CA ALA A 258 -0.60 -14.47 -10.62
C ALA A 258 0.10 -13.82 -9.43
N LEU A 259 -0.33 -14.12 -8.19
CA LEU A 259 0.23 -13.53 -6.98
C LEU A 259 1.70 -13.89 -6.79
N SER A 260 2.09 -15.13 -7.08
CA SER A 260 3.48 -15.57 -6.97
C SER A 260 4.42 -14.72 -7.86
N GLN A 261 4.03 -14.47 -9.10
CA GLN A 261 4.78 -13.67 -10.06
C GLN A 261 4.70 -12.17 -9.76
N PHE A 262 3.52 -11.69 -9.36
CA PHE A 262 3.31 -10.29 -8.98
C PHE A 262 4.22 -9.87 -7.82
N ARG A 263 4.40 -10.75 -6.81
CA ARG A 263 5.33 -10.51 -5.68
C ARG A 263 6.76 -10.24 -6.13
N TYR A 264 7.21 -10.89 -7.20
CA TYR A 264 8.54 -10.62 -7.77
C TYR A 264 8.56 -9.28 -8.54
N ALA A 265 7.51 -9.01 -9.32
CA ALA A 265 7.41 -7.79 -10.14
C ALA A 265 7.41 -6.51 -9.28
N ILE A 266 6.70 -6.51 -8.14
CA ILE A 266 6.67 -5.34 -7.22
C ILE A 266 8.00 -5.07 -6.52
N GLN A 267 8.90 -6.05 -6.42
CA GLN A 267 10.25 -5.86 -5.87
C GLN A 267 11.21 -5.27 -6.90
N HIS A 268 10.86 -5.35 -8.18
CA HIS A 268 11.68 -4.91 -9.31
C HIS A 268 10.82 -4.12 -10.32
N PRO A 269 10.26 -2.97 -9.93
CA PRO A 269 9.49 -2.13 -10.86
C PRO A 269 10.42 -1.62 -11.97
N THR A 270 10.00 -1.80 -13.21
CA THR A 270 10.66 -1.31 -14.42
C THR A 270 9.68 -0.56 -15.30
N GLU A 271 10.19 0.17 -16.29
CA GLU A 271 9.38 0.84 -17.32
C GLU A 271 8.41 -0.12 -18.04
N ASP A 272 8.84 -1.37 -18.25
CA ASP A 272 8.07 -2.35 -19.01
C ASP A 272 6.94 -3.01 -18.19
N ASN A 273 7.10 -3.11 -16.87
CA ASN A 273 6.17 -3.84 -16.01
C ASN A 273 5.29 -2.95 -15.13
N CYS A 274 5.63 -1.66 -14.95
CA CYS A 274 4.94 -0.77 -14.02
C CYS A 274 3.45 -0.59 -14.35
N ASN A 275 3.13 -0.47 -15.64
CA ASN A 275 1.75 -0.36 -16.12
C ASN A 275 0.94 -1.61 -15.78
N ALA A 276 1.57 -2.79 -15.91
CA ALA A 276 0.94 -4.06 -15.61
C ALA A 276 0.81 -4.29 -14.09
N ILE A 277 1.80 -3.86 -13.29
CA ILE A 277 1.73 -3.89 -11.82
C ILE A 277 0.53 -3.06 -11.34
N LEU A 278 0.36 -1.85 -11.87
CA LEU A 278 -0.76 -0.98 -11.53
C LEU A 278 -2.11 -1.62 -11.89
N ALA A 279 -2.26 -2.11 -13.13
CA ALA A 279 -3.48 -2.77 -13.57
C ALA A 279 -3.79 -4.02 -12.74
N PHE A 280 -2.77 -4.82 -12.40
CA PHE A 280 -2.97 -6.01 -11.57
C PHE A 280 -3.35 -5.67 -10.13
N ALA A 281 -2.81 -4.60 -9.54
CA ALA A 281 -3.21 -4.14 -8.21
C ALA A 281 -4.72 -3.82 -8.17
N TYR A 282 -5.26 -3.27 -9.26
CA TYR A 282 -6.70 -3.02 -9.40
C TYR A 282 -7.49 -4.32 -9.47
N LEU A 283 -7.04 -5.28 -10.29
CA LEU A 283 -7.69 -6.60 -10.39
C LEU A 283 -7.64 -7.36 -9.07
N LEU A 284 -6.56 -7.25 -8.30
CA LEU A 284 -6.40 -7.91 -7.01
C LEU A 284 -7.48 -7.47 -6.00
N VAL A 285 -7.85 -6.19 -6.00
CA VAL A 285 -8.94 -5.67 -5.16
C VAL A 285 -10.27 -6.29 -5.57
N VAL A 286 -10.59 -6.27 -6.87
CA VAL A 286 -11.85 -6.84 -7.38
C VAL A 286 -11.90 -8.34 -7.11
N TYR A 287 -10.81 -9.06 -7.37
CA TYR A 287 -10.70 -10.48 -7.05
C TYR A 287 -10.95 -10.73 -5.56
N SER A 288 -10.30 -9.96 -4.69
CA SER A 288 -10.41 -10.13 -3.23
C SER A 288 -11.85 -9.96 -2.77
N PHE A 289 -12.59 -9.01 -3.35
CA PHE A 289 -14.01 -8.87 -3.09
C PHE A 289 -14.77 -10.03 -3.74
N ALA A 290 -14.67 -10.28 -5.03
CA ALA A 290 -15.46 -11.33 -5.69
C ALA A 290 -15.28 -12.75 -5.09
N ALA A 291 -14.08 -13.09 -4.61
CA ALA A 291 -13.77 -14.43 -4.09
C ALA A 291 -14.31 -14.71 -2.68
N ASP A 292 -14.64 -13.65 -1.92
CA ASP A 292 -15.03 -13.74 -0.51
C ASP A 292 -16.57 -13.86 -0.35
N ARG A 293 -17.17 -14.94 -0.88
CA ARG A 293 -18.65 -15.05 -0.94
C ARG A 293 -19.24 -15.46 0.42
N PRO A 294 -20.14 -14.65 1.03
CA PRO A 294 -20.66 -14.88 2.37
C PRO A 294 -21.58 -16.11 2.50
N GLU A 295 -22.05 -16.67 1.38
CA GLU A 295 -23.08 -17.72 1.34
C GLU A 295 -22.50 -19.14 1.16
N CYS A 296 -21.18 -19.30 0.97
CA CYS A 296 -20.55 -20.61 0.78
C CYS A 296 -20.02 -21.18 2.12
N PRO A 297 -20.56 -22.31 2.63
CA PRO A 297 -20.08 -22.97 3.84
C PRO A 297 -18.64 -23.50 3.73
N GLU A 298 -18.18 -23.81 2.52
CA GLU A 298 -16.82 -24.28 2.20
C GLU A 298 -15.84 -23.12 1.86
N SER A 299 -16.29 -21.86 1.94
CA SER A 299 -15.40 -20.74 1.65
C SER A 299 -14.30 -20.64 2.73
N VAL A 300 -13.09 -20.29 2.31
CA VAL A 300 -11.90 -20.07 3.16
C VAL A 300 -12.10 -18.92 4.17
N TRP A 301 -13.26 -18.26 4.11
CA TRP A 301 -13.65 -17.15 4.95
C TRP A 301 -14.48 -17.65 6.13
N ARG A 302 -13.83 -17.72 7.29
CA ARG A 302 -14.51 -17.75 8.58
C ARG A 302 -15.44 -16.53 8.68
N THR A 303 -16.60 -16.74 9.28
CA THR A 303 -17.74 -15.81 9.45
C THR A 303 -17.41 -14.54 10.26
N ASP A 304 -16.14 -14.30 10.59
CA ASP A 304 -15.62 -13.27 11.49
C ASP A 304 -14.66 -12.27 10.81
N SER A 305 -14.47 -12.36 9.49
CA SER A 305 -13.55 -11.49 8.75
C SER A 305 -14.01 -10.04 8.72
N LEU A 306 -13.18 -9.14 9.26
CA LEU A 306 -13.34 -7.71 9.08
C LEU A 306 -12.76 -7.29 7.71
N PHE A 307 -13.43 -6.33 7.05
CA PHE A 307 -13.14 -5.89 5.68
C PHE A 307 -11.70 -5.42 5.45
N LEU A 308 -11.08 -4.81 6.47
CA LEU A 308 -9.79 -4.12 6.36
C LEU A 308 -8.61 -4.94 6.92
N VAL A 309 -8.86 -5.85 7.85
CA VAL A 309 -7.83 -6.58 8.59
C VAL A 309 -7.91 -8.07 8.34
N ASP A 310 -6.77 -8.74 8.40
CA ASP A 310 -6.69 -10.18 8.29
C ASP A 310 -6.66 -10.83 9.68
N HIS A 311 -7.58 -11.74 9.95
CA HIS A 311 -7.59 -12.59 11.15
C HIS A 311 -7.22 -14.04 10.83
N SER A 312 -6.91 -14.35 9.56
CA SER A 312 -6.66 -15.71 9.07
C SER A 312 -5.19 -16.14 9.14
N GLY A 313 -4.48 -15.76 10.21
CA GLY A 313 -3.13 -16.25 10.48
C GLY A 313 -3.14 -17.69 10.99
N GLY A 314 -3.00 -18.67 10.09
CA GLY A 314 -2.37 -19.95 10.44
C GLY A 314 -0.88 -19.76 10.74
N GLU A 315 -0.23 -20.77 11.30
CA GLU A 315 1.17 -20.75 11.78
C GLU A 315 2.23 -20.31 10.73
N ASP A 316 1.85 -20.18 9.44
CA ASP A 316 2.70 -19.77 8.31
C ASP A 316 2.53 -18.30 7.86
N ALA A 317 1.66 -17.50 8.49
CA ALA A 317 1.49 -16.09 8.12
C ALA A 317 2.71 -15.26 8.55
N GLU A 318 3.24 -14.41 7.64
CA GLU A 318 4.35 -13.51 7.99
C GLU A 318 4.00 -12.69 9.23
N PRO A 319 4.85 -12.72 10.29
CA PRO A 319 4.58 -12.00 11.53
C PRO A 319 4.52 -10.49 11.25
N GLY A 320 3.30 -9.93 11.27
CA GLY A 320 3.06 -8.49 11.17
C GLY A 320 2.09 -8.02 10.08
N SER A 321 1.57 -8.88 9.20
CA SER A 321 0.61 -8.45 8.16
C SER A 321 -0.83 -8.36 8.69
N ILE A 322 -1.10 -7.37 9.54
CA ILE A 322 -2.46 -7.07 10.07
C ILE A 322 -3.45 -6.71 8.94
N LEU A 323 -2.95 -6.21 7.80
CA LEU A 323 -3.76 -5.77 6.68
C LEU A 323 -4.00 -6.88 5.66
N ARG A 324 -5.16 -6.82 4.98
CA ARG A 324 -5.41 -7.59 3.76
C ARG A 324 -4.33 -7.29 2.72
N SER A 325 -3.94 -8.28 1.92
CA SER A 325 -2.91 -8.10 0.88
C SER A 325 -3.21 -6.94 -0.06
N TRP A 326 -4.46 -6.82 -0.54
CA TRP A 326 -4.86 -5.71 -1.41
C TRP A 326 -4.69 -4.34 -0.73
N LEU A 327 -5.05 -4.22 0.55
CA LEU A 327 -4.98 -2.95 1.28
C LEU A 327 -3.53 -2.60 1.62
N TYR A 328 -2.74 -3.61 2.01
CA TYR A 328 -1.30 -3.45 2.15
C TYR A 328 -0.69 -2.89 0.86
N PHE A 329 -1.02 -3.48 -0.30
CA PHE A 329 -0.52 -3.00 -1.58
C PHE A 329 -1.04 -1.61 -1.94
N LEU A 330 -2.29 -1.26 -1.66
CA LEU A 330 -2.77 0.09 -1.93
C LEU A 330 -2.07 1.14 -1.05
N ARG A 331 -1.82 0.83 0.23
CA ARG A 331 -1.14 1.73 1.18
C ARG A 331 0.37 1.81 0.94
N ALA A 332 1.00 0.71 0.55
CA ALA A 332 2.41 0.64 0.20
C ALA A 332 2.68 1.07 -1.26
N GLY A 333 1.66 1.06 -2.12
CA GLY A 333 1.73 1.20 -3.58
C GLY A 333 2.43 2.46 -4.05
N CYS A 334 2.20 3.59 -3.37
CA CYS A 334 2.91 4.82 -3.67
C CYS A 334 4.42 4.68 -3.48
N SER A 335 4.89 3.89 -2.50
CA SER A 335 6.34 3.67 -2.29
C SER A 335 6.95 2.64 -3.23
N MET A 336 6.17 1.65 -3.67
CA MET A 336 6.64 0.60 -4.58
C MET A 336 6.79 1.09 -6.03
N LEU A 337 6.02 2.11 -6.40
CA LEU A 337 6.01 2.66 -7.77
C LEU A 337 6.65 4.05 -7.84
N CYS A 338 7.29 4.52 -6.76
CA CYS A 338 7.97 5.82 -6.71
C CYS A 338 8.99 5.97 -7.85
N ASP A 339 9.78 4.93 -8.12
CA ASP A 339 10.89 4.97 -9.07
C ASP A 339 10.43 5.10 -10.54
N VAL A 340 9.17 4.75 -10.80
CA VAL A 340 8.53 4.75 -12.13
C VAL A 340 7.32 5.69 -12.18
N TRP A 341 7.15 6.55 -11.18
CA TRP A 341 5.93 7.34 -11.00
C TRP A 341 5.73 8.36 -12.12
N GLU A 342 6.79 9.07 -12.51
CA GLU A 342 6.72 10.06 -13.61
C GLU A 342 6.33 9.39 -14.93
N GLN A 343 6.85 8.17 -15.18
CA GLN A 343 6.52 7.38 -16.36
C GLN A 343 5.06 6.92 -16.34
N LEU A 344 4.55 6.51 -15.17
CA LEU A 344 3.13 6.17 -15.01
C LEU A 344 2.21 7.34 -15.29
N GLN A 345 2.63 8.58 -14.98
CA GLN A 345 1.86 9.80 -15.28
C GLN A 345 1.78 10.11 -16.78
N GLU A 346 2.72 9.63 -17.58
CA GLU A 346 2.72 9.77 -19.04
C GLU A 346 2.26 8.49 -19.76
N SER A 347 1.95 7.44 -19.00
CA SER A 347 1.61 6.12 -19.51
C SER A 347 0.17 6.03 -20.05
N PRO A 348 -0.14 5.02 -20.87
CA PRO A 348 -1.51 4.75 -21.29
C PRO A 348 -2.43 4.30 -20.13
N VAL A 349 -1.90 3.99 -18.94
CA VAL A 349 -2.69 3.66 -17.74
C VAL A 349 -2.81 4.84 -16.76
N ARG A 350 -2.42 6.05 -17.17
CA ARG A 350 -2.53 7.27 -16.35
C ARG A 350 -3.92 7.47 -15.74
N ALA A 351 -4.99 7.18 -16.47
CA ALA A 351 -6.37 7.30 -15.95
C ALA A 351 -6.62 6.40 -14.72
N LEU A 352 -5.94 5.25 -14.62
CA LEU A 352 -5.97 4.42 -13.41
C LEU A 352 -5.17 5.08 -12.28
N LEU A 353 -4.03 5.71 -12.58
CA LEU A 353 -3.22 6.42 -11.60
C LEU A 353 -3.96 7.62 -10.99
N GLU A 354 -4.72 8.37 -11.80
CA GLU A 354 -5.52 9.50 -11.33
C GLU A 354 -6.64 9.05 -10.38
N ALA A 355 -7.24 7.87 -10.60
CA ALA A 355 -8.14 7.28 -9.61
C ALA A 355 -7.44 6.95 -8.27
N TRP A 356 -6.10 6.91 -8.26
CA TRP A 356 -5.29 6.75 -7.06
C TRP A 356 -4.92 8.07 -6.38
N ASP A 357 -5.21 9.27 -6.96
CA ASP A 357 -5.04 10.59 -6.32
C ASP A 357 -6.31 11.50 -6.31
N ILE A 358 -6.71 11.95 -5.13
CA ILE A 358 -7.92 12.67 -4.71
C ILE A 358 -7.53 13.39 -3.42
N GLU A 359 -7.44 14.69 -3.52
CA GLU A 359 -7.27 15.55 -2.36
C GLU A 359 -8.61 15.64 -1.64
N LEU A 360 -8.70 15.05 -0.44
CA LEU A 360 -9.81 15.32 0.45
C LEU A 360 -9.67 16.76 0.92
N GLY A 361 -10.75 17.55 0.87
CA GLY A 361 -10.78 18.87 1.49
C GLY A 361 -10.46 18.77 2.98
N ASP A 362 -9.89 19.82 3.57
CA ASP A 362 -9.48 19.80 4.99
C ASP A 362 -10.67 19.88 5.96
N ASP A 363 -11.84 20.30 5.47
CA ASP A 363 -13.03 20.51 6.29
C ASP A 363 -13.78 19.19 6.59
N PRO A 364 -13.91 18.79 7.86
CA PRO A 364 -14.73 17.65 8.24
C PRO A 364 -16.22 18.00 8.23
N ASP A 365 -17.07 16.98 8.15
CA ASP A 365 -18.44 17.13 8.58
C ASP A 365 -18.49 17.26 10.11
N HIS A 366 -18.62 18.50 10.60
CA HIS A 366 -18.62 18.82 12.02
C HIS A 366 -19.71 18.10 12.83
N SER A 367 -20.87 17.84 12.23
CA SER A 367 -21.93 17.12 12.94
C SER A 367 -21.62 15.64 13.05
N CYS A 368 -21.26 15.02 11.91
CA CYS A 368 -20.83 13.63 11.89
C CYS A 368 -19.68 13.41 12.87
N LEU A 369 -18.67 14.29 12.83
CA LEU A 369 -17.52 14.23 13.74
C LEU A 369 -17.94 14.31 15.20
N LYS A 370 -18.86 15.22 15.57
CA LYS A 370 -19.37 15.31 16.94
C LYS A 370 -20.07 14.02 17.38
N CYS A 371 -20.86 13.40 16.50
CA CYS A 371 -21.50 12.11 16.76
C CYS A 371 -20.46 11.00 16.98
N LEU A 372 -19.49 10.86 16.07
CA LEU A 372 -18.44 9.85 16.16
C LEU A 372 -17.57 10.02 17.41
N LEU A 373 -17.32 11.25 17.87
CA LEU A 373 -16.53 11.52 19.07
C LEU A 373 -17.29 11.30 20.39
N SER A 374 -18.63 11.25 20.37
CA SER A 374 -19.45 11.00 21.57
C SER A 374 -19.27 9.59 22.15
N VAL A 375 -18.65 8.69 21.38
CA VAL A 375 -18.34 7.29 21.73
C VAL A 375 -17.22 7.19 22.78
N ILE A 376 -16.36 8.21 22.91
CA ILE A 376 -15.23 8.21 23.85
C ILE A 376 -15.80 8.29 25.29
N PRO A 377 -15.49 7.33 26.18
CA PRO A 377 -15.94 7.37 27.56
C PRO A 377 -15.38 8.62 28.27
N ASN A 378 -16.25 9.41 28.91
CA ASN A 378 -15.84 10.58 29.68
C ASN A 378 -15.21 10.16 31.02
N GLU A 379 -13.99 10.63 31.32
CA GLU A 379 -13.32 10.41 32.62
C GLU A 379 -14.13 10.92 33.82
N SER A 380 -14.98 11.92 33.61
CA SER A 380 -15.77 12.58 34.66
C SER A 380 -16.91 11.74 35.25
N ALA A 381 -17.30 10.62 34.62
CA ALA A 381 -18.35 9.74 35.13
C ALA A 381 -17.83 8.65 36.10
N ALA A 382 -16.50 8.43 36.17
CA ALA A 382 -15.90 7.33 36.95
C ALA A 382 -15.75 7.64 38.46
N THR A 383 -16.08 8.85 38.92
CA THR A 383 -15.89 9.28 40.32
C THR A 383 -17.13 9.14 41.20
N GLY A 384 -18.23 8.56 40.70
CA GLY A 384 -19.49 8.49 41.46
C GLY A 384 -20.35 7.26 41.17
N ASP A 385 -19.83 6.05 41.38
CA ASP A 385 -20.53 4.92 42.04
C ASP A 385 -19.75 3.61 41.86
N ILE A 386 -19.34 2.99 42.96
CA ILE A 386 -18.57 1.74 43.01
C ILE A 386 -19.53 0.53 42.94
N GLY A 387 -20.51 0.55 42.04
CA GLY A 387 -21.54 -0.48 41.97
C GLY A 387 -22.01 -0.74 40.54
N ASN A 388 -21.46 -1.80 39.94
CA ASN A 388 -21.83 -2.37 38.63
C ASN A 388 -21.46 -1.53 37.39
N THR A 389 -20.17 -1.29 37.17
CA THR A 389 -19.69 -0.87 35.84
C THR A 389 -19.70 -2.05 34.87
N SER A 390 -20.61 -2.03 33.91
CA SER A 390 -20.51 -2.82 32.68
C SER A 390 -19.18 -2.55 31.99
N GLU A 391 -18.59 -3.55 31.31
CA GLU A 391 -17.35 -3.45 30.54
C GLU A 391 -17.31 -2.27 29.54
N SER A 392 -18.48 -1.69 29.22
CA SER A 392 -18.65 -0.49 28.39
C SER A 392 -18.03 0.80 28.95
N ASN A 393 -17.67 0.85 30.24
CA ASN A 393 -17.29 2.11 30.91
C ASN A 393 -15.83 2.19 31.38
N SER A 394 -14.95 1.27 30.97
CA SER A 394 -13.51 1.44 31.25
C SER A 394 -12.97 2.65 30.48
N PRO A 395 -12.27 3.60 31.14
CA PRO A 395 -11.67 4.72 30.45
C PRO A 395 -10.63 4.21 29.45
N TRP A 396 -10.62 4.80 28.25
CA TRP A 396 -9.62 4.50 27.24
C TRP A 396 -8.30 5.20 27.61
N THR A 397 -7.17 4.59 27.29
CA THR A 397 -5.87 5.27 27.41
C THR A 397 -5.83 6.50 26.50
N GLU A 398 -5.00 7.49 26.84
CA GLU A 398 -4.80 8.68 26.00
C GLU A 398 -4.36 8.31 24.57
N GLU A 399 -3.49 7.30 24.44
CA GLU A 399 -3.01 6.80 23.14
C GLU A 399 -4.17 6.30 22.25
N VAL A 400 -5.01 5.40 22.77
CA VAL A 400 -6.21 4.88 22.07
C VAL A 400 -7.15 6.02 21.70
N THR A 401 -7.33 6.99 22.60
CA THR A 401 -8.20 8.15 22.36
C THR A 401 -7.69 9.02 21.20
N VAL A 402 -6.38 9.29 21.14
CA VAL A 402 -5.75 10.03 20.03
C VAL A 402 -5.90 9.28 18.70
N ILE A 403 -5.62 7.97 18.69
CA ILE A 403 -5.75 7.12 17.50
C ILE A 403 -7.20 7.13 16.99
N TYR A 404 -8.17 6.97 17.90
CA TYR A 404 -9.60 7.00 17.56
C TYR A 404 -10.02 8.36 17.00
N ARG A 405 -9.64 9.46 17.65
CA ARG A 405 -9.97 10.83 17.20
C ARG A 405 -9.47 11.09 15.78
N GLN A 406 -8.25 10.66 15.46
CA GLN A 406 -7.71 10.80 14.11
C GLN A 406 -8.52 10.00 13.09
N ALA A 407 -8.84 8.74 13.40
CA ALA A 407 -9.62 7.89 12.48
C ALA A 407 -11.06 8.42 12.28
N ALA A 408 -11.69 8.95 13.33
CA ALA A 408 -13.01 9.59 13.28
C ALA A 408 -12.98 10.88 12.46
N PHE A 409 -11.91 11.67 12.58
CA PHE A 409 -11.70 12.87 11.77
C PHE A 409 -11.62 12.53 10.28
N GLU A 410 -10.79 11.56 9.88
CA GLU A 410 -10.71 11.13 8.48
C GLU A 410 -12.05 10.54 7.97
N LEU A 411 -12.80 9.85 8.82
CA LEU A 411 -14.13 9.35 8.45
C LEU A 411 -15.12 10.50 8.20
N SER A 412 -15.12 11.51 9.06
CA SER A 412 -15.98 12.69 8.90
C SER A 412 -15.66 13.49 7.63
N ARG A 413 -14.38 13.56 7.24
CA ARG A 413 -13.96 14.14 5.94
C ARG A 413 -14.45 13.30 4.77
N SER A 414 -14.43 11.98 4.91
CA SER A 414 -14.96 11.06 3.90
C SER A 414 -16.47 11.30 3.68
N PHE A 415 -17.25 11.48 4.74
CA PHE A 415 -18.67 11.84 4.64
C PHE A 415 -18.88 13.22 4.02
N ALA A 416 -18.11 14.24 4.42
CA ALA A 416 -18.18 15.57 3.81
C ALA A 416 -17.87 15.53 2.30
N TYR A 417 -16.83 14.79 1.92
CA TYR A 417 -16.44 14.59 0.53
C TYR A 417 -17.55 13.94 -0.29
N VAL A 418 -18.14 12.86 0.21
CA VAL A 418 -19.25 12.16 -0.46
C VAL A 418 -20.47 13.06 -0.58
N ARG A 419 -20.80 13.87 0.44
CA ARG A 419 -21.94 14.79 0.39
C ARG A 419 -21.73 15.94 -0.59
N ALA A 420 -20.51 16.44 -0.74
CA ALA A 420 -20.19 17.51 -1.67
C ALA A 420 -20.18 17.05 -3.13
N ARG A 421 -19.98 15.74 -3.37
CA ARG A 421 -19.87 15.17 -4.71
C ARG A 421 -21.25 14.90 -5.31
N ARG A 422 -21.44 15.27 -6.58
CA ARG A 422 -22.70 15.09 -7.33
C ARG A 422 -22.73 13.83 -8.20
N GLU A 423 -21.59 13.17 -8.37
CA GLU A 423 -21.43 11.99 -9.22
C GLU A 423 -21.41 10.71 -8.37
N PHE A 424 -21.68 9.58 -9.01
CA PHE A 424 -21.60 8.27 -8.37
C PHE A 424 -20.18 7.96 -7.89
N LEU A 425 -20.07 7.42 -6.68
CA LEU A 425 -18.81 6.88 -6.19
C LEU A 425 -18.42 5.62 -6.96
N THR A 426 -17.12 5.55 -7.25
CA THR A 426 -16.44 4.38 -7.79
C THR A 426 -15.86 3.54 -6.64
N THR A 427 -15.50 2.30 -6.95
CA THR A 427 -14.75 1.41 -6.03
C THR A 427 -13.52 2.08 -5.47
N TRP A 428 -12.78 2.80 -6.33
CA TRP A 428 -11.52 3.42 -5.97
C TRP A 428 -11.71 4.60 -5.02
N ASP A 429 -12.77 5.38 -5.20
CA ASP A 429 -13.13 6.46 -4.28
C ASP A 429 -13.32 5.90 -2.87
N ILE A 430 -14.17 4.89 -2.74
CA ILE A 430 -14.56 4.31 -1.45
C ILE A 430 -13.35 3.73 -0.70
N LEU A 431 -12.44 3.02 -1.37
CA LEU A 431 -11.26 2.43 -0.73
C LEU A 431 -10.24 3.48 -0.29
N ARG A 432 -10.26 4.66 -0.91
CA ARG A 432 -9.24 5.67 -0.74
C ARG A 432 -9.61 6.77 0.25
N ILE A 433 -10.89 7.13 0.36
CA ILE A 433 -11.34 8.21 1.24
C ILE A 433 -11.05 7.91 2.72
N TRP A 434 -11.18 6.65 3.16
CA TRP A 434 -10.97 6.30 4.58
C TRP A 434 -9.94 5.19 4.82
N PRO A 435 -10.05 3.98 4.22
CA PRO A 435 -9.10 2.88 4.51
C PRO A 435 -7.62 3.20 4.24
N MET A 436 -7.34 4.04 3.24
CA MET A 436 -5.96 4.47 2.93
C MET A 436 -5.47 5.65 3.80
N LYS A 437 -6.35 6.33 4.55
CA LYS A 437 -6.02 7.52 5.35
C LYS A 437 -5.79 7.22 6.83
N VAL A 438 -6.53 6.26 7.37
CA VAL A 438 -6.37 5.85 8.78
C VAL A 438 -4.99 5.24 9.05
N SER A 439 -4.55 5.31 10.29
CA SER A 439 -3.20 4.89 10.69
C SER A 439 -3.08 3.36 10.87
N LEU A 440 -1.85 2.83 10.95
CA LEU A 440 -1.64 1.39 11.21
C LEU A 440 -2.00 1.01 12.66
N GLU A 441 -1.90 1.97 13.57
CA GLU A 441 -2.29 1.83 14.98
C GLU A 441 -3.82 1.66 15.08
N TYR A 442 -4.60 2.43 14.30
CA TYR A 442 -6.05 2.19 14.18
C TYR A 442 -6.37 0.79 13.65
N MET A 443 -5.65 0.35 12.61
CA MET A 443 -5.81 -1.00 12.06
C MET A 443 -5.48 -2.09 13.09
N SER A 444 -4.52 -1.83 13.98
CA SER A 444 -4.19 -2.72 15.10
C SER A 444 -5.33 -2.79 16.12
N LEU A 445 -5.96 -1.66 16.46
CA LEU A 445 -7.17 -1.64 17.31
C LEU A 445 -8.32 -2.42 16.69
N LEU A 446 -8.51 -2.30 15.37
CA LEU A 446 -9.55 -3.04 14.65
C LEU A 446 -9.27 -4.55 14.67
N HIS A 447 -8.02 -4.96 14.46
CA HIS A 447 -7.59 -6.36 14.55
C HIS A 447 -7.74 -6.94 15.97
N GLN A 448 -7.61 -6.11 17.00
CA GLN A 448 -7.87 -6.49 18.39
C GLN A 448 -9.36 -6.54 18.76
N GLY A 449 -10.26 -6.14 17.84
CA GLY A 449 -11.70 -6.09 18.11
C GLY A 449 -12.10 -4.96 19.07
N HIS A 450 -11.32 -3.88 19.16
CA HIS A 450 -11.63 -2.76 20.05
C HIS A 450 -13.00 -2.15 19.68
N PRO A 451 -13.93 -1.97 20.66
CA PRO A 451 -15.31 -1.60 20.36
C PRO A 451 -15.42 -0.25 19.65
N GLY A 452 -14.64 0.75 20.05
CA GLY A 452 -14.59 2.04 19.33
C GLY A 452 -14.15 1.88 17.86
N ALA A 453 -13.15 1.04 17.59
CA ALA A 453 -12.67 0.84 16.22
C ALA A 453 -13.74 0.21 15.33
N LEU A 454 -14.47 -0.77 15.88
CA LEU A 454 -15.62 -1.42 15.24
C LEU A 454 -16.78 -0.44 14.98
N VAL A 455 -17.07 0.50 15.90
CA VAL A 455 -18.09 1.54 15.70
C VAL A 455 -17.76 2.42 14.49
N LEU A 456 -16.51 2.86 14.33
CA LEU A 456 -16.11 3.64 13.14
C LEU A 456 -16.24 2.82 11.85
N LEU A 457 -15.87 1.54 11.88
CA LEU A 457 -16.05 0.64 10.73
C LEU A 457 -17.53 0.44 10.38
N ALA A 458 -18.42 0.35 11.39
CA ALA A 458 -19.86 0.27 11.17
C ALA A 458 -20.39 1.51 10.43
N HIS A 459 -19.98 2.71 10.84
CA HIS A 459 -20.34 3.94 10.13
C HIS A 459 -19.79 3.97 8.70
N TYR A 460 -18.56 3.51 8.49
CA TYR A 460 -18.01 3.39 7.14
C TYR A 460 -18.82 2.42 6.24
N CYS A 461 -19.55 1.45 6.81
CA CYS A 461 -20.44 0.57 6.04
C CYS A 461 -21.54 1.35 5.29
N ILE A 462 -21.94 2.53 5.79
CA ILE A 462 -22.91 3.41 5.10
C ILE A 462 -22.35 3.83 3.74
N LEU A 463 -21.05 4.15 3.67
CA LEU A 463 -20.38 4.49 2.41
C LEU A 463 -20.17 3.24 1.54
N LEU A 464 -19.80 2.11 2.15
CA LEU A 464 -19.64 0.83 1.46
C LEU A 464 -20.94 0.34 0.81
N LYS A 465 -22.11 0.68 1.34
CA LYS A 465 -23.41 0.27 0.78
C LYS A 465 -23.56 0.66 -0.70
N GLN A 466 -22.99 1.79 -1.10
CA GLN A 466 -23.02 2.27 -2.49
C GLN A 466 -22.26 1.35 -3.46
N MET A 467 -21.39 0.50 -2.95
CA MET A 467 -20.61 -0.45 -3.75
C MET A 467 -21.37 -1.73 -4.07
N GLU A 468 -22.45 -2.06 -3.36
CA GLU A 468 -23.21 -3.29 -3.57
C GLU A 468 -23.89 -3.38 -4.97
N LYS A 469 -23.93 -2.27 -5.72
CA LYS A 469 -24.31 -2.27 -7.15
C LYS A 469 -23.36 -3.06 -8.06
N HIS A 470 -22.14 -3.32 -7.59
CA HIS A 470 -21.15 -4.09 -8.34
C HIS A 470 -21.21 -5.57 -7.93
N TRP A 471 -21.23 -6.47 -8.93
CA TRP A 471 -21.35 -7.92 -8.72
C TRP A 471 -20.31 -8.50 -7.74
N TYR A 472 -19.11 -7.94 -7.70
CA TYR A 472 -18.03 -8.40 -6.81
C TYR A 472 -18.17 -7.93 -5.36
N PHE A 473 -19.09 -7.00 -5.08
CA PHE A 473 -19.29 -6.39 -3.76
C PHE A 473 -20.71 -6.57 -3.21
N GLU A 474 -21.60 -7.24 -3.95
CA GLU A 474 -22.99 -7.44 -3.55
C GLU A 474 -23.10 -8.10 -2.16
N GLY A 475 -23.99 -7.56 -1.32
CA GLY A 475 -24.28 -8.05 0.04
C GLY A 475 -23.14 -7.90 1.06
N ARG A 476 -21.99 -7.33 0.69
CA ARG A 476 -20.82 -7.23 1.57
C ARG A 476 -20.98 -6.23 2.70
N ALA A 477 -21.57 -5.08 2.44
CA ALA A 477 -21.77 -4.08 3.50
C ALA A 477 -22.76 -4.63 4.53
N ALA A 478 -23.83 -5.29 4.07
CA ALA A 478 -24.79 -5.97 4.94
C ALA A 478 -24.17 -7.13 5.74
N SER A 479 -23.30 -7.94 5.14
CA SER A 479 -22.58 -8.99 5.87
C SER A 479 -21.63 -8.40 6.93
N LEU A 480 -20.83 -7.40 6.54
CA LEU A 480 -19.86 -6.76 7.42
C LEU A 480 -20.51 -6.13 8.65
N ILE A 481 -21.61 -5.40 8.48
CA ILE A 481 -22.27 -4.74 9.60
C ILE A 481 -22.88 -5.75 10.59
N ARG A 482 -23.35 -6.91 10.10
CA ARG A 482 -23.82 -8.03 10.95
C ARG A 482 -22.68 -8.71 11.70
N VAL A 483 -21.49 -8.81 11.09
CA VAL A 483 -20.28 -9.28 11.79
C VAL A 483 -19.92 -8.32 12.92
N ILE A 484 -19.89 -7.02 12.64
CA ILE A 484 -19.59 -5.98 13.64
C ILE A 484 -20.60 -6.01 14.80
N GLN A 485 -21.89 -6.09 14.49
CA GLN A 485 -22.95 -6.16 15.50
C GLN A 485 -22.77 -7.37 16.43
N ARG A 486 -22.39 -8.54 15.89
CA ARG A 486 -22.14 -9.76 16.68
C ARG A 486 -20.88 -9.67 17.55
N GLN A 487 -19.87 -8.92 17.13
CA GLN A 487 -18.63 -8.74 17.89
C GLN A 487 -18.75 -7.69 19.01
N LEU A 488 -19.68 -6.74 18.88
CA LEU A 488 -19.92 -5.71 19.89
C LEU A 488 -20.78 -6.24 21.05
N THR A 489 -20.49 -5.82 22.27
CA THR A 489 -21.39 -6.09 23.41
C THR A 489 -22.63 -5.18 23.37
N PRO A 490 -23.74 -5.55 24.03
CA PRO A 490 -25.01 -4.80 23.98
C PRO A 490 -24.89 -3.30 24.30
N GLY A 491 -23.96 -2.91 25.17
CA GLY A 491 -23.74 -1.51 25.55
C GLY A 491 -23.28 -0.60 24.40
N TRP A 492 -22.67 -1.16 23.35
CA TRP A 492 -22.18 -0.39 22.19
C TRP A 492 -23.19 -0.33 21.04
N HIS A 493 -24.30 -1.08 21.11
CA HIS A 493 -25.25 -1.20 20.00
C HIS A 493 -25.95 0.12 19.67
N SER A 494 -26.17 0.99 20.67
CA SER A 494 -26.74 2.33 20.47
C SER A 494 -25.93 3.17 19.49
N PHE A 495 -24.60 3.01 19.46
CA PHE A 495 -23.71 3.74 18.57
C PHE A 495 -23.69 3.20 17.13
N ILE A 496 -24.29 2.04 16.86
CA ILE A 496 -24.33 1.45 15.50
C ILE A 496 -25.74 1.27 14.95
N GLN A 497 -26.78 1.73 15.68
CA GLN A 497 -28.18 1.61 15.26
C GLN A 497 -28.44 2.31 13.92
N GLU A 498 -27.99 3.57 13.77
CA GLU A 498 -28.16 4.33 12.53
C GLU A 498 -27.48 3.62 11.32
N PRO A 499 -26.19 3.24 11.40
CA PRO A 499 -25.55 2.46 10.35
C PRO A 499 -26.28 1.14 10.03
N LEU A 500 -26.77 0.42 11.05
CA LEU A 500 -27.53 -0.83 10.86
C LEU A 500 -28.78 -0.60 10.04
N THR A 501 -29.57 0.42 10.40
CA THR A 501 -30.80 0.78 9.68
C THR A 501 -30.49 1.17 8.24
N MET A 502 -29.50 2.04 8.01
CA MET A 502 -29.17 2.51 6.66
C MET A 502 -28.64 1.40 5.73
N VAL A 503 -27.84 0.46 6.26
CA VAL A 503 -27.20 -0.59 5.44
C VAL A 503 -28.15 -1.77 5.19
N LEU A 504 -28.95 -2.14 6.19
CA LEU A 504 -29.88 -3.28 6.11
C LEU A 504 -31.27 -2.91 5.57
N GLY A 505 -31.62 -1.61 5.53
CA GLY A 505 -32.94 -1.15 5.09
C GLY A 505 -34.06 -1.41 6.11
N LEU A 506 -33.74 -1.54 7.39
CA LEU A 506 -34.71 -1.85 8.46
C LEU A 506 -35.37 -0.58 9.02
N ALA A 507 -36.18 0.08 8.20
CA ALA A 507 -37.24 1.03 8.58
C ALA A 507 -38.14 1.17 7.33
N GLU A 508 -39.40 0.78 7.24
CA GLU A 508 -40.51 0.73 8.20
C GLU A 508 -41.47 -0.42 7.80
N GLU A 509 -41.67 -1.45 8.63
CA GLU A 509 -42.83 -2.37 8.48
C GLU A 509 -43.65 -2.52 9.78
N GLU A 510 -43.33 -1.79 10.85
CA GLU A 510 -44.01 -1.95 12.15
C GLU A 510 -45.17 -0.98 12.44
N ASN A 511 -45.65 -0.19 11.47
CA ASN A 511 -46.75 0.76 11.72
C ASN A 511 -48.00 0.61 10.83
N SER A 512 -48.31 -0.61 10.37
CA SER A 512 -49.64 -0.86 9.77
C SER A 512 -50.72 -1.22 10.80
N HIS A 513 -50.41 -1.66 12.02
CA HIS A 513 -51.43 -2.17 12.95
C HIS A 513 -51.27 -1.64 14.39
N ARG A 514 -51.62 -0.37 14.64
CA ARG A 514 -52.49 0.03 15.77
C ARG A 514 -52.78 1.53 15.76
N GLY A 515 -54.07 1.84 15.73
CA GLY A 515 -54.56 3.20 15.79
C GLY A 515 -54.31 3.90 17.13
N ASP A 516 -54.11 5.21 16.98
CA ASP A 516 -54.62 6.29 17.82
C ASP A 516 -54.28 6.28 19.32
N ARG A 517 -53.28 7.08 19.71
CA ARG A 517 -53.47 8.20 20.66
C ARG A 517 -52.26 9.11 20.70
N SER A 518 -52.56 10.40 20.68
CA SER A 518 -51.65 11.53 20.69
C SER A 518 -50.86 11.71 22.00
N SER A 519 -49.77 12.47 21.87
CA SER A 519 -49.15 13.36 22.88
C SER A 519 -47.88 12.85 23.57
N GLN A 520 -46.75 12.90 22.86
CA GLN A 520 -45.51 13.56 23.31
C GLN A 520 -44.50 13.55 22.16
N ALA A 521 -44.44 14.66 21.42
CA ALA A 521 -43.43 14.92 20.41
C ALA A 521 -42.54 16.06 20.90
N SER A 522 -41.28 15.76 21.22
CA SER A 522 -40.15 16.67 21.00
C SER A 522 -38.82 15.93 21.17
N VAL A 523 -37.82 16.36 20.39
CA VAL A 523 -36.41 15.92 20.40
C VAL A 523 -36.07 14.66 19.60
N LEU A 524 -36.51 14.56 18.34
CA LEU A 524 -35.80 13.82 17.28
C LEU A 524 -36.18 14.42 15.91
N SER A 525 -35.58 15.54 15.55
CA SER A 525 -35.58 16.04 14.17
C SER A 525 -34.34 16.90 13.99
N GLY A 526 -33.41 16.40 13.18
CA GLY A 526 -32.16 17.09 12.95
C GLY A 526 -31.12 16.38 12.10
N TYR A 527 -31.43 15.27 11.41
CA TYR A 527 -30.66 14.76 10.26
C TYR A 527 -31.60 13.99 9.34
N ALA A 528 -32.52 14.71 8.70
CA ALA A 528 -33.04 14.25 7.42
C ALA A 528 -31.97 14.60 6.37
N MET A 529 -31.39 13.57 5.75
CA MET A 529 -30.70 13.75 4.47
C MET A 529 -31.68 14.44 3.51
N PRO A 530 -31.28 15.45 2.73
CA PRO A 530 -32.09 15.86 1.59
C PRO A 530 -32.29 14.63 0.70
N ASP A 531 -33.52 14.45 0.24
CA ASP A 531 -33.96 13.31 -0.56
C ASP A 531 -32.87 12.83 -1.54
N LEU A 532 -32.55 11.53 -1.45
CA LEU A 532 -31.86 10.81 -2.51
C LEU A 532 -32.57 11.17 -3.83
N PRO A 533 -31.88 11.66 -4.87
CA PRO A 533 -32.54 12.01 -6.12
C PRO A 533 -33.28 10.77 -6.65
N ASP A 534 -34.58 10.95 -6.84
CA ASP A 534 -35.55 9.99 -7.37
C ASP A 534 -34.93 9.02 -8.39
N LEU A 535 -34.80 7.75 -8.00
CA LEU A 535 -34.69 6.63 -8.94
C LEU A 535 -35.97 5.81 -8.84
N THR A 536 -37.04 6.36 -9.39
CA THR A 536 -38.24 5.63 -9.76
C THR A 536 -37.88 4.60 -10.85
N PHE A 537 -37.75 3.33 -10.47
CA PHE A 537 -37.79 2.21 -11.41
C PHE A 537 -39.12 1.46 -11.25
N TRP A 538 -40.18 1.99 -11.85
CA TRP A 538 -41.34 1.21 -12.30
C TRP A 538 -41.81 1.75 -13.66
N SER A 539 -42.06 0.80 -14.57
CA SER A 539 -42.42 0.85 -16.00
C SER A 539 -41.35 1.26 -17.01
#